data_AF-A0A0U1M0Y6-F1
#
_entry.id   AF-A0A0U1M0Y6-F1
#
_cell.length_a   1.000
_cell.length_b   1.000
_cell.length_c   1.000
_cell.angle_alpha   90.00
_cell.angle_beta   90.00
_cell.angle_gamma   90.00
#
_symmetry.space_group_name_H-M   'P 1'
#
loop_
_entity.id
_entity.type
_entity.pdbx_description
1 polymer ?
#
loop_
_entity_poly.entity_id
_entity_poly.type
_entity_poly.pdbx_seq_one_letter_code
_entity_poly.pdbx_strand_id
1 'polypeptide(L)'
;MLLPRDTPPALPSNVPADIAHAYEVGNVPPGITPEFLMESRDGPTKAAIYFLFFLTMAFMLGRCYSRIFVVRKFGLDDWLACVTFVVYIPVLAFCIICIDNGTGRRSAYVHYVMSLDNERTNRSELDDLVLHFLYTIALFTCRLSGLAFYTRLSQAHDHLFRAIKICAGIFVAVFIVQFLLLLLHCLPVTGIWPYSWQPEYHKYRCITWGGVYITNSALSFLCDVIMFVIPSMLIHLLHVPLKRKMGLAMVMFPGVLVLLISVARIWLVCLGQWSTDNTWLYDPQLAIEMAEIGSTLIALSIPALKPLFGFYVMTKIRSSSSDNRPDHRVTFSNPPIRLS
;
A
#
# COMPACT_ATOMS: atom_id res chain seq x y z
N MET A 1 -12.12 -12.76 -58.11
CA MET A 1 -13.33 -13.04 -57.29
C MET A 1 -13.06 -12.39 -55.93
N LEU A 2 -13.46 -11.13 -55.79
CA LEU A 2 -13.27 -10.35 -54.57
C LEU A 2 -14.37 -10.80 -53.59
N LEU A 3 -13.98 -11.39 -52.46
CA LEU A 3 -14.92 -11.67 -51.38
C LEU A 3 -15.51 -10.33 -50.91
N PRO A 4 -16.82 -10.25 -50.61
CA PRO A 4 -17.39 -9.04 -50.03
C PRO A 4 -16.66 -8.75 -48.72
N ARG A 5 -16.25 -7.50 -48.48
CA ARG A 5 -16.00 -7.06 -47.11
C ARG A 5 -17.34 -7.17 -46.40
N ASP A 6 -17.49 -8.19 -45.57
CA ASP A 6 -18.60 -8.27 -44.63
C ASP A 6 -18.64 -6.94 -43.88
N THR A 7 -19.75 -6.22 -44.03
CA THR A 7 -20.01 -5.03 -43.24
C THR A 7 -19.91 -5.42 -41.77
N PRO A 8 -19.13 -4.70 -40.94
CA PRO A 8 -19.02 -5.03 -39.53
C PRO A 8 -20.43 -5.08 -38.92
N PRO A 9 -20.72 -6.07 -38.06
CA PRO A 9 -22.03 -6.18 -37.43
C PRO A 9 -22.37 -4.85 -36.75
N ALA A 10 -23.58 -4.34 -36.98
CA ALA A 10 -24.02 -3.08 -36.37
C ALA A 10 -23.94 -3.19 -34.84
N LEU A 11 -22.96 -2.50 -34.26
CA LEU A 11 -22.73 -2.51 -32.82
C LEU A 11 -23.85 -1.74 -32.12
N PRO A 12 -24.29 -2.20 -30.93
CA PRO A 12 -25.28 -1.46 -30.17
C PRO A 12 -24.73 -0.09 -29.72
N SER A 13 -25.60 0.92 -29.63
CA SER A 13 -25.22 2.33 -29.41
C SER A 13 -24.59 2.62 -28.04
N ASN A 14 -24.53 1.63 -27.15
CA ASN A 14 -23.92 1.70 -25.83
C ASN A 14 -22.45 1.25 -25.81
N VAL A 15 -21.89 0.82 -26.95
CA VAL A 15 -20.50 0.38 -27.05
C VAL A 15 -19.56 1.61 -27.08
N PRO A 16 -18.52 1.63 -26.22
CA PRO A 16 -17.48 2.66 -26.25
C PRO A 16 -16.84 2.82 -27.64
N ALA A 17 -16.49 4.07 -27.99
CA ALA A 17 -16.00 4.43 -29.33
C ALA A 17 -14.69 3.70 -29.72
N ASP A 18 -13.83 3.40 -28.76
CA ASP A 18 -12.58 2.66 -28.96
C ASP A 18 -12.85 1.19 -29.30
N ILE A 19 -13.78 0.54 -28.60
CA ILE A 19 -14.22 -0.82 -28.92
C ILE A 19 -14.88 -0.84 -30.30
N ALA A 20 -15.74 0.14 -30.60
CA ALA A 20 -16.40 0.23 -31.90
C ALA A 20 -15.40 0.35 -33.06
N HIS A 21 -14.42 1.23 -32.91
CA HIS A 21 -13.31 1.38 -33.86
C HIS A 21 -12.52 0.07 -34.05
N ALA A 22 -12.28 -0.70 -32.98
CA ALA A 22 -11.57 -1.98 -33.09
C ALA A 22 -12.32 -3.03 -33.91
N TYR A 23 -13.66 -3.06 -33.83
CA TYR A 23 -14.49 -3.91 -34.70
C TYR A 23 -14.56 -3.40 -36.14
N GLU A 24 -14.62 -2.09 -36.35
CA GLU A 24 -14.64 -1.48 -37.69
C GLU A 24 -13.36 -1.79 -38.49
N VAL A 25 -12.21 -1.75 -37.82
CA VAL A 25 -10.90 -2.07 -38.42
C VAL A 25 -10.70 -3.60 -38.56
N GLY A 26 -11.59 -4.41 -37.97
CA GLY A 26 -11.51 -5.88 -38.04
C GLY A 26 -10.38 -6.46 -37.18
N ASN A 27 -9.93 -5.74 -36.15
CA ASN A 27 -8.85 -6.19 -35.26
C ASN A 27 -9.36 -7.20 -34.21
N VAL A 28 -10.68 -7.31 -34.02
CA VAL A 28 -11.32 -8.23 -33.07
C VAL A 28 -11.70 -9.54 -33.78
N PRO A 29 -11.24 -10.71 -33.29
CA PRO A 29 -11.65 -12.02 -33.82
C PRO A 29 -13.17 -12.27 -33.75
N PRO A 30 -13.76 -13.04 -34.69
CA PRO A 30 -15.21 -13.26 -34.78
C PRO A 30 -15.86 -14.06 -33.63
N GLY A 31 -15.09 -14.47 -32.61
CA GLY A 31 -15.58 -15.17 -31.42
C GLY A 31 -15.65 -14.31 -30.16
N ILE A 32 -15.23 -13.05 -30.20
CA ILE A 32 -15.24 -12.14 -29.04
C ILE A 32 -16.44 -11.19 -29.15
N THR A 33 -17.26 -11.14 -28.09
CA THR A 33 -18.43 -10.25 -28.04
C THR A 33 -18.04 -8.86 -27.53
N PRO A 34 -18.75 -7.79 -27.96
CA PRO A 34 -18.50 -6.44 -27.46
C PRO A 34 -18.73 -6.33 -25.95
N GLU A 35 -19.71 -7.08 -25.44
CA GLU A 35 -20.04 -7.17 -24.01
C GLU A 35 -18.86 -7.71 -23.18
N PHE A 36 -18.14 -8.70 -23.70
CA PHE A 36 -16.94 -9.25 -23.05
C PHE A 36 -15.81 -8.22 -22.96
N LEU A 37 -15.67 -7.34 -23.95
CA LEU A 37 -14.68 -6.25 -23.96
C LEU A 37 -15.09 -5.08 -23.06
N MET A 38 -16.39 -4.90 -22.80
CA MET A 38 -16.93 -3.87 -21.91
C MET A 38 -16.85 -4.25 -20.43
N GLU A 39 -16.59 -5.52 -20.11
CA GLU A 39 -16.49 -5.97 -18.73
C GLU A 39 -15.31 -5.30 -18.00
N SER A 40 -15.58 -4.76 -16.81
CA SER A 40 -14.63 -3.92 -16.07
C SER A 40 -14.81 -4.07 -14.56
N ARG A 41 -13.70 -3.93 -13.81
CA ARG A 41 -13.67 -3.90 -12.34
C ARG A 41 -13.22 -2.54 -11.81
N ASP A 42 -13.11 -1.54 -12.68
CA ASP A 42 -12.54 -0.23 -12.40
C ASP A 42 -13.26 0.45 -11.23
N GLY A 43 -14.60 0.39 -11.22
CA GLY A 43 -15.46 1.00 -10.19
C GLY A 43 -15.15 0.50 -8.77
N PRO A 44 -15.34 -0.81 -8.47
CA PRO A 44 -15.05 -1.33 -7.13
C PRO A 44 -13.57 -1.19 -6.75
N THR A 45 -12.63 -1.33 -7.69
CA THR A 45 -11.19 -1.14 -7.45
C THR A 45 -10.88 0.29 -7.01
N LYS A 46 -11.37 1.30 -7.75
CA LYS A 46 -11.20 2.72 -7.40
C LYS A 46 -11.81 3.05 -6.04
N ALA A 47 -13.02 2.54 -5.77
CA ALA A 47 -13.68 2.75 -4.48
C ALA A 47 -12.84 2.20 -3.31
N ALA A 48 -12.27 1.01 -3.45
CA ALA A 48 -11.38 0.41 -2.45
C ALA A 48 -10.12 1.26 -2.25
N ILE A 49 -9.47 1.70 -3.34
CA ILE A 49 -8.26 2.53 -3.31
C ILE A 49 -8.52 3.86 -2.58
N TYR A 50 -9.60 4.59 -2.93
CA TYR A 50 -9.94 5.84 -2.26
C TYR A 50 -10.23 5.63 -0.78
N PHE A 51 -11.02 4.61 -0.44
CA PHE A 51 -11.33 4.28 0.95
C PHE A 51 -10.06 4.03 1.78
N LEU A 52 -9.15 3.19 1.28
CA LEU A 52 -7.88 2.88 1.94
C LEU A 52 -6.99 4.11 2.09
N PHE A 53 -6.95 4.97 1.09
CA PHE A 53 -6.18 6.21 1.13
C PHE A 53 -6.69 7.15 2.23
N PHE A 54 -8.00 7.45 2.25
CA PHE A 54 -8.59 8.34 3.26
C PHE A 54 -8.49 7.77 4.67
N LEU A 55 -8.66 6.44 4.82
CA LEU A 55 -8.44 5.76 6.09
C LEU A 55 -7.00 5.94 6.58
N THR A 56 -6.02 5.68 5.71
CA THR A 56 -4.59 5.84 6.01
C THR A 56 -4.26 7.29 6.38
N MET A 57 -4.79 8.25 5.64
CA MET A 57 -4.62 9.68 5.91
C MET A 57 -5.11 10.06 7.30
N ALA A 58 -6.29 9.57 7.72
CA ALA A 58 -6.82 9.85 9.05
C ALA A 58 -5.89 9.35 10.17
N PHE A 59 -5.35 8.13 10.04
CA PHE A 59 -4.38 7.58 11.00
C PHE A 59 -3.05 8.35 11.00
N MET A 60 -2.56 8.76 9.83
CA MET A 60 -1.34 9.54 9.70
C MET A 60 -1.47 10.93 10.33
N LEU A 61 -2.60 11.61 10.10
CA LEU A 61 -2.90 12.90 10.74
C LEU A 61 -2.99 12.73 12.27
N GLY A 62 -3.63 11.66 12.74
CA GLY A 62 -3.66 11.33 14.16
C GLY A 62 -2.26 11.11 14.75
N ARG A 63 -1.39 10.40 14.01
CA ARG A 63 0.01 10.18 14.41
C ARG A 63 0.75 11.51 14.54
N CYS A 64 0.69 12.36 13.51
CA CYS A 64 1.30 13.68 13.52
C CYS A 64 0.79 14.53 14.69
N TYR A 65 -0.52 14.55 14.90
CA TYR A 65 -1.14 15.30 15.99
C TYR A 65 -0.65 14.81 17.37
N SER A 66 -0.63 13.49 17.60
CA SER A 66 -0.11 12.89 18.83
C SER A 66 1.35 13.29 19.08
N ARG A 67 2.21 13.19 18.06
CA ARG A 67 3.66 13.40 18.21
C ARG A 67 4.04 14.86 18.36
N ILE A 68 3.38 15.74 17.61
CA ILE A 68 3.66 17.18 17.62
C ILE A 68 3.07 17.84 18.86
N PHE A 69 1.78 17.60 19.16
CA PHE A 69 1.08 18.37 20.19
C PHE A 69 1.06 17.68 21.57
N VAL A 70 0.91 16.35 21.61
CA VAL A 70 0.76 15.61 22.88
C VAL A 70 2.10 15.17 23.44
N VAL A 71 2.89 14.44 22.65
CA VAL A 71 4.20 13.91 23.07
C VAL A 71 5.30 14.98 22.94
N ARG A 72 5.13 15.94 22.02
CA ARG A 72 6.08 17.03 21.70
C ARG A 72 7.49 16.51 21.40
N LYS A 73 7.59 15.35 20.75
CA LYS A 73 8.84 14.77 20.26
C LYS A 73 8.59 14.14 18.90
N PHE A 74 9.30 14.65 17.90
CA PHE A 74 9.26 14.16 16.53
C PHE A 74 10.55 13.39 16.26
N GLY A 75 10.44 12.08 16.06
CA GLY A 75 11.58 11.21 15.81
C GLY A 75 11.86 10.98 14.33
N LEU A 76 12.96 10.29 14.04
CA LEU A 76 13.27 9.81 12.69
C LEU A 76 12.16 8.89 12.14
N ASP A 77 11.53 8.11 13.02
CA ASP A 77 10.38 7.27 12.66
C ASP A 77 9.19 8.08 12.16
N ASP A 78 8.93 9.24 12.77
CA ASP A 78 7.83 10.12 12.36
C ASP A 78 8.15 10.83 11.04
N TRP A 79 9.41 11.26 10.82
CA TRP A 79 9.83 11.87 9.56
C TRP A 79 9.71 10.89 8.39
N LEU A 80 10.22 9.66 8.56
CA LEU A 80 10.14 8.62 7.53
C LEU A 80 8.69 8.25 7.21
N ALA A 81 7.79 8.21 8.22
CA ALA A 81 6.36 7.98 7.99
C ALA A 81 5.72 9.10 7.16
N CYS A 82 6.08 10.37 7.42
CA CYS A 82 5.62 11.49 6.60
C CYS A 82 6.13 11.38 5.15
N VAL A 83 7.41 11.02 4.95
CA VAL A 83 7.98 10.80 3.62
C VAL A 83 7.23 9.69 2.89
N THR A 84 6.97 8.56 3.55
CA THR A 84 6.13 7.48 2.98
C THR A 84 4.77 8.01 2.55
N PHE A 85 4.09 8.81 3.39
CA PHE A 85 2.79 9.35 3.04
C PHE A 85 2.85 10.31 1.84
N VAL A 86 3.90 11.12 1.73
CA VAL A 86 4.12 11.99 0.56
C VAL A 86 4.31 11.16 -0.71
N VAL A 87 5.03 10.04 -0.65
CA VAL A 87 5.19 9.11 -1.79
C VAL A 87 3.89 8.33 -2.07
N TYR A 88 3.05 8.09 -1.06
CA TYR A 88 1.78 7.39 -1.21
C TYR A 88 0.74 8.18 -2.02
N ILE A 89 0.83 9.51 -2.05
CA ILE A 89 -0.05 10.38 -2.85
C ILE A 89 0.11 10.16 -4.37
N PRO A 90 1.31 10.21 -4.96
CA PRO A 90 1.46 9.90 -6.38
C PRO A 90 1.16 8.43 -6.69
N VAL A 91 1.40 7.48 -5.78
CA VAL A 91 0.97 6.07 -5.97
C VAL A 91 -0.55 6.00 -6.20
N LEU A 92 -1.35 6.69 -5.38
CA LEU A 92 -2.79 6.82 -5.61
C LEU A 92 -3.09 7.34 -7.02
N ALA A 93 -2.46 8.45 -7.42
CA ALA A 93 -2.71 9.07 -8.71
C ALA A 93 -2.39 8.12 -9.88
N PHE A 94 -1.23 7.47 -9.85
CA PHE A 94 -0.83 6.52 -10.89
C PHE A 94 -1.71 5.27 -10.92
N CYS A 95 -2.17 4.74 -9.78
CA CYS A 95 -3.15 3.65 -9.78
C CYS A 95 -4.44 4.05 -10.52
N ILE A 96 -4.96 5.25 -10.27
CA ILE A 96 -6.18 5.73 -10.96
C ILE A 96 -5.92 5.91 -12.46
N ILE A 97 -4.78 6.48 -12.84
CA ILE A 97 -4.38 6.65 -14.25
C ILE A 97 -4.29 5.29 -14.97
N CYS A 98 -3.65 4.27 -14.36
CA CYS A 98 -3.57 2.94 -14.94
C CYS A 98 -4.95 2.31 -15.15
N ILE A 99 -5.84 2.42 -14.15
CA ILE A 99 -7.21 1.90 -14.26
C ILE A 99 -7.99 2.65 -15.36
N ASP A 100 -7.89 3.99 -15.42
CA ASP A 100 -8.54 4.81 -16.46
C ASP A 100 -8.02 4.50 -17.87
N ASN A 101 -6.72 4.19 -17.98
CA ASN A 101 -6.12 3.76 -19.24
C ASN A 101 -6.57 2.35 -19.65
N GLY A 102 -7.20 1.59 -18.76
CA GLY A 102 -7.78 0.27 -19.04
C GLY A 102 -6.79 -0.89 -18.92
N THR A 103 -5.68 -0.72 -18.21
CA THR A 103 -4.63 -1.74 -18.08
C THR A 103 -5.10 -3.00 -17.34
N GLY A 104 -6.10 -2.88 -16.46
CA GLY A 104 -6.71 -4.03 -15.76
C GLY A 104 -7.98 -4.58 -16.38
N ARG A 105 -8.37 -4.11 -17.57
CA ARG A 105 -9.45 -4.75 -18.37
C ARG A 105 -8.99 -6.12 -18.89
N ARG A 106 -9.91 -6.92 -19.41
CA ARG A 106 -9.60 -8.25 -19.92
C ARG A 106 -8.48 -8.21 -20.98
N SER A 107 -7.70 -9.28 -21.07
CA SER A 107 -6.51 -9.33 -21.95
C SER A 107 -6.88 -9.12 -23.42
N ALA A 108 -8.07 -9.59 -23.82
CA ALA A 108 -8.66 -9.30 -25.12
C ALA A 108 -8.86 -7.80 -25.39
N TYR A 109 -9.29 -7.02 -24.40
CA TYR A 109 -9.42 -5.57 -24.57
C TYR A 109 -8.05 -4.91 -24.77
N VAL A 110 -7.06 -5.30 -23.96
CA VAL A 110 -5.70 -4.78 -24.08
C VAL A 110 -5.08 -5.15 -25.44
N HIS A 111 -5.25 -6.39 -25.88
CA HIS A 111 -4.67 -6.89 -27.12
C HIS A 111 -5.37 -6.40 -28.40
N TYR A 112 -6.70 -6.24 -28.40
CA TYR A 112 -7.45 -5.91 -29.63
C TYR A 112 -7.92 -4.45 -29.71
N VAL A 113 -8.04 -3.76 -28.58
CA VAL A 113 -8.54 -2.38 -28.53
C VAL A 113 -7.41 -1.42 -28.22
N MET A 114 -6.71 -1.63 -27.10
CA MET A 114 -5.65 -0.71 -26.66
C MET A 114 -4.43 -0.74 -27.59
N SER A 115 -4.11 -1.89 -28.18
CA SER A 115 -2.99 -2.05 -29.13
C SER A 115 -3.10 -1.22 -30.40
N LEU A 116 -4.31 -0.74 -30.76
CA LEU A 116 -4.50 0.15 -31.91
C LEU A 116 -3.97 1.55 -31.65
N ASP A 117 -3.83 1.94 -30.38
CA ASP A 117 -3.28 3.20 -29.94
C ASP A 117 -1.91 2.97 -29.27
N ASN A 118 -0.87 3.03 -30.09
CA ASN A 118 0.52 2.85 -29.64
C ASN A 118 0.95 3.92 -28.63
N GLU A 119 0.41 5.14 -28.71
CA GLU A 119 0.76 6.22 -27.78
C GLU A 119 0.16 5.94 -26.40
N ARG A 120 -1.12 5.58 -26.35
CA ARG A 120 -1.79 5.16 -25.10
C ARG A 120 -1.13 3.94 -24.49
N THR A 121 -0.74 2.97 -25.31
CA THR A 121 -0.07 1.74 -24.84
C THR A 121 1.28 2.06 -24.19
N ASN A 122 2.18 2.74 -24.91
CA ASN A 122 3.51 3.10 -24.39
C ASN A 122 3.42 3.97 -23.14
N ARG A 123 2.46 4.90 -23.09
CA ARG A 123 2.26 5.75 -21.91
C ARG A 123 1.80 4.95 -20.70
N SER A 124 0.88 4.01 -20.89
CA SER A 124 0.37 3.17 -19.80
C SER A 124 1.46 2.27 -19.21
N GLU A 125 2.36 1.77 -20.04
CA GLU A 125 3.54 0.98 -19.61
C GLU A 125 4.51 1.81 -18.77
N LEU A 126 4.75 3.07 -19.16
CA LEU A 126 5.57 4.01 -18.40
C LEU A 126 4.94 4.35 -17.05
N ASP A 127 3.63 4.63 -17.06
CA ASP A 127 2.87 4.95 -15.85
C ASP A 127 2.89 3.76 -14.86
N ASP A 128 2.75 2.52 -15.35
CA ASP A 128 2.86 1.29 -14.56
C ASP A 128 4.27 1.09 -13.97
N LEU A 129 5.32 1.32 -14.76
CA LEU A 129 6.69 1.23 -14.28
C LEU A 129 6.96 2.25 -13.17
N VAL A 130 6.54 3.51 -13.37
CA VAL A 130 6.67 4.58 -12.37
C VAL A 130 5.91 4.23 -11.09
N LEU A 131 4.70 3.70 -11.22
CA LEU A 131 3.90 3.22 -10.10
C LEU A 131 4.66 2.19 -9.26
N HIS A 132 5.24 1.16 -9.89
CA HIS A 132 5.99 0.12 -9.19
C HIS A 132 7.24 0.64 -8.48
N PHE A 133 7.93 1.62 -9.06
CA PHE A 133 9.03 2.31 -8.38
C PHE A 133 8.56 3.08 -7.15
N LEU A 134 7.50 3.87 -7.27
CA LEU A 134 6.93 4.64 -6.17
C LEU A 134 6.42 3.72 -5.05
N TYR A 135 5.74 2.64 -5.41
CA TYR A 135 5.30 1.60 -4.48
C TYR A 135 6.48 1.00 -3.69
N THR A 136 7.56 0.64 -4.38
CA THR A 136 8.76 0.05 -3.77
C THR A 136 9.45 1.04 -2.82
N ILE A 137 9.56 2.31 -3.20
CA ILE A 137 10.09 3.39 -2.35
C ILE A 137 9.20 3.63 -1.13
N ALA A 138 7.87 3.64 -1.31
CA ALA A 138 6.92 3.83 -0.23
C ALA A 138 7.05 2.73 0.84
N LEU A 139 7.05 1.45 0.43
CA LEU A 139 7.23 0.35 1.38
C LEU A 139 8.59 0.37 2.07
N PHE A 140 9.66 0.64 1.33
CA PHE A 140 11.00 0.73 1.91
C PHE A 140 11.08 1.82 2.98
N THR A 141 10.63 3.03 2.67
CA THR A 141 10.62 4.15 3.64
C THR A 141 9.70 3.87 4.83
N CYS A 142 8.56 3.19 4.61
CA CYS A 142 7.62 2.81 5.66
C CYS A 142 8.25 1.80 6.63
N ARG A 143 8.91 0.78 6.09
CA ARG A 143 9.62 -0.25 6.86
C ARG A 143 10.79 0.35 7.64
N LEU A 144 11.54 1.29 7.05
CA LEU A 144 12.58 2.04 7.77
C LEU A 144 12.00 2.89 8.91
N SER A 145 10.82 3.51 8.74
CA SER A 145 10.12 4.22 9.82
C SER A 145 9.83 3.28 11.00
N GLY A 146 9.28 2.10 10.72
CA GLY A 146 9.00 1.09 11.75
C GLY A 146 10.27 0.56 12.43
N LEU A 147 11.34 0.35 11.66
CA LEU A 147 12.61 -0.11 12.20
C LEU A 147 13.30 0.96 13.06
N ALA A 148 13.20 2.24 12.69
CA ALA A 148 13.64 3.37 13.50
C ALA A 148 12.85 3.44 14.82
N PHE A 149 11.53 3.19 14.77
CA PHE A 149 10.69 3.08 15.95
C PHE A 149 11.15 1.94 16.88
N TYR A 150 11.42 0.75 16.33
CA TYR A 150 11.92 -0.39 17.11
C TYR A 150 13.31 -0.16 17.66
N THR A 151 14.19 0.52 16.92
CA THR A 151 15.54 0.91 17.36
C THR A 151 15.46 1.80 18.60
N ARG A 152 14.54 2.77 18.62
CA ARG A 152 14.30 3.64 19.78
C ARG A 152 13.81 2.85 21.00
N LEU A 153 13.01 1.81 20.78
CA LEU A 153 12.43 1.00 21.84
C LEU A 153 13.43 -0.03 22.42
N SER A 154 14.37 -0.51 21.60
CA SER A 154 15.35 -1.54 21.97
C SER A 154 16.67 -0.99 22.52
N GLN A 155 16.82 0.33 22.70
CA GLN A 155 18.06 0.95 23.18
C GLN A 155 18.58 0.39 24.52
N ALA A 156 17.70 -0.21 25.33
CA ALA A 156 18.08 -0.85 26.58
C ALA A 156 18.65 -2.28 26.43
N HIS A 157 18.63 -2.86 25.21
CA HIS A 157 19.03 -4.24 24.95
C HIS A 157 19.98 -4.33 23.74
N ASP A 158 21.28 -4.36 23.99
CA ASP A 158 22.33 -4.33 22.96
C ASP A 158 22.20 -5.41 21.87
N HIS A 159 21.77 -6.62 22.23
CA HIS A 159 21.62 -7.71 21.27
C HIS A 159 20.48 -7.44 20.28
N LEU A 160 19.34 -6.94 20.77
CA LEU A 160 18.19 -6.60 19.94
C LEU A 160 18.46 -5.36 19.10
N PHE A 161 19.14 -4.36 19.68
CA PHE A 161 19.55 -3.16 18.96
C PHE A 161 20.47 -3.49 17.77
N ARG A 162 21.46 -4.38 17.96
CA ARG A 162 22.32 -4.86 16.87
C ARG A 162 21.53 -5.64 15.81
N ALA A 163 20.63 -6.53 16.22
CA ALA A 163 19.80 -7.30 15.29
C ALA A 163 18.93 -6.40 14.39
N ILE A 164 18.33 -5.35 14.97
CA ILE A 164 17.53 -4.36 14.25
C ILE A 164 18.37 -3.59 13.23
N LYS A 165 19.60 -3.21 13.56
CA LYS A 165 20.52 -2.56 12.60
C LYS A 165 20.92 -3.48 11.46
N ILE A 166 21.15 -4.77 11.73
CA ILE A 166 21.43 -5.76 10.69
C ILE A 166 20.21 -5.89 9.76
N CYS A 167 18.99 -5.95 10.31
CA CYS A 167 17.75 -5.96 9.52
C CYS A 167 17.63 -4.71 8.65
N ALA A 168 18.08 -3.54 9.12
CA ALA A 168 18.08 -2.31 8.32
C ALA A 168 18.98 -2.45 7.08
N GLY A 169 20.18 -3.01 7.27
CA GLY A 169 21.10 -3.31 6.17
C GLY A 169 20.50 -4.30 5.16
N ILE A 170 19.83 -5.35 5.66
CA ILE A 170 19.12 -6.32 4.81
C ILE A 170 18.01 -5.63 4.01
N PHE A 171 17.22 -4.75 4.63
CA PHE A 171 16.13 -4.05 3.94
C PHE A 171 16.65 -3.11 2.85
N VAL A 172 17.79 -2.44 3.09
CA VAL A 172 18.47 -1.64 2.07
C VAL A 172 18.93 -2.53 0.91
N ALA A 173 19.55 -3.67 1.19
CA ALA A 173 20.00 -4.59 0.15
C ALA A 173 18.82 -5.14 -0.67
N VAL A 174 17.73 -5.53 0.00
CA VAL A 174 16.49 -5.98 -0.66
C VAL A 174 15.91 -4.88 -1.53
N PHE A 175 15.82 -3.65 -1.03
CA PHE A 175 15.35 -2.51 -1.81
C PHE A 175 16.20 -2.28 -3.07
N ILE A 176 17.53 -2.31 -2.94
CA ILE A 176 18.43 -2.17 -4.10
C ILE A 176 18.18 -3.27 -5.12
N VAL A 177 18.03 -4.54 -4.69
CA VAL A 177 17.73 -5.66 -5.60
C VAL A 177 16.39 -5.47 -6.29
N GLN A 178 15.34 -5.10 -5.55
CA GLN A 178 14.00 -4.83 -6.10
C GLN A 178 14.03 -3.70 -7.13
N PHE A 179 14.72 -2.59 -6.80
CA PHE A 179 14.85 -1.43 -7.67
C PHE A 179 15.64 -1.75 -8.95
N LEU A 180 16.77 -2.44 -8.81
CA LEU A 180 17.58 -2.89 -9.94
C LEU A 180 16.82 -3.90 -10.81
N LEU A 181 16.01 -4.78 -10.21
CA LEU A 181 15.22 -5.74 -10.95
C LEU A 181 14.14 -5.05 -11.80
N LEU A 182 13.51 -3.98 -11.30
CA LEU A 182 12.58 -3.15 -12.07
C LEU A 182 13.31 -2.40 -13.20
N LEU A 183 14.46 -1.81 -12.89
CA LEU A 183 15.24 -1.00 -13.84
C LEU A 183 15.88 -1.84 -14.96
N LEU A 184 16.40 -3.01 -14.62
CA LEU A 184 17.19 -3.89 -15.51
C LEU A 184 16.39 -5.11 -15.97
N HIS A 185 15.06 -5.08 -15.89
CA HIS A 185 14.22 -6.21 -16.29
C HIS A 185 14.37 -6.54 -17.79
N CYS A 186 14.69 -5.54 -18.63
CA CYS A 186 14.99 -5.67 -20.05
C CYS A 186 16.33 -5.02 -20.40
N LEU A 187 17.06 -5.66 -21.31
CA LEU A 187 18.29 -5.12 -21.91
C LEU A 187 18.15 -5.02 -23.43
N PRO A 188 18.49 -3.87 -24.06
CA PRO A 188 18.85 -2.58 -23.43
C PRO A 188 17.66 -1.90 -22.73
N VAL A 189 17.94 -1.07 -21.72
CA VAL A 189 16.96 -0.37 -20.82
C VAL A 189 16.06 0.64 -21.57
N THR A 190 16.23 0.79 -22.88
CA THR A 190 15.43 1.70 -23.71
C THR A 190 14.03 1.16 -24.03
N GLY A 191 13.81 -0.15 -23.92
CA GLY A 191 12.50 -0.77 -24.12
C GLY A 191 11.80 -0.95 -22.78
N ILE A 192 10.67 -0.28 -22.60
CA ILE A 192 9.92 -0.33 -21.34
C ILE A 192 9.05 -1.59 -21.31
N TRP A 193 8.55 -2.05 -22.48
CA TRP A 193 7.60 -3.17 -22.61
C TRP A 193 7.51 -3.65 -24.07
N PRO A 194 8.42 -4.51 -24.56
CA PRO A 194 8.20 -5.14 -25.85
C PRO A 194 7.10 -6.19 -25.72
N TYR A 195 5.88 -5.86 -26.14
CA TYR A 195 4.88 -6.88 -26.41
C TYR A 195 5.27 -7.73 -27.62
N SER A 196 4.82 -8.99 -27.68
CA SER A 196 5.16 -9.90 -28.78
C SER A 196 4.73 -9.38 -30.17
N TRP A 197 3.75 -8.48 -30.23
CA TRP A 197 3.29 -7.83 -31.45
C TRP A 197 4.07 -6.56 -31.82
N GLN A 198 4.93 -6.04 -30.95
CA GLN A 198 5.75 -4.86 -31.26
C GLN A 198 6.99 -5.25 -32.09
N PRO A 199 7.37 -4.46 -33.10
CA PRO A 199 8.48 -4.79 -34.00
C PRO A 199 9.84 -4.83 -33.29
N GLU A 200 9.99 -4.19 -32.15
CA GLU A 200 11.20 -4.18 -31.34
C GLU A 200 11.37 -5.41 -30.45
N TYR A 201 10.36 -6.30 -30.35
CA TYR A 201 10.36 -7.45 -29.44
C TYR A 201 11.62 -8.31 -29.50
N HIS A 202 12.08 -8.63 -30.71
CA HIS A 202 13.25 -9.49 -30.90
C HIS A 202 14.59 -8.81 -30.58
N LYS A 203 14.61 -7.49 -30.35
CA LYS A 203 15.83 -6.73 -30.03
C LYS A 203 16.15 -6.71 -28.54
N TYR A 204 15.20 -7.09 -27.69
CA TYR A 204 15.34 -7.05 -26.24
C TYR A 204 15.52 -8.44 -25.64
N ARG A 205 16.34 -8.53 -24.59
CA ARG A 205 16.37 -9.69 -23.68
C ARG A 205 15.73 -9.28 -22.37
N CYS A 206 14.54 -9.81 -22.13
CA CYS A 206 13.71 -9.44 -20.99
C CYS A 206 13.43 -10.64 -20.09
N ILE A 207 13.39 -10.39 -18.78
CA ILE A 207 12.78 -11.30 -17.81
C ILE A 207 11.26 -11.13 -17.93
N THR A 208 10.50 -12.20 -17.76
CA THR A 208 9.04 -12.08 -17.73
C THR A 208 8.61 -11.23 -16.54
N TRP A 209 7.64 -10.35 -16.74
CA TRP A 209 7.08 -9.52 -15.66
C TRP A 209 6.58 -10.35 -14.48
N GLY A 210 6.12 -11.58 -14.73
CA GLY A 210 5.83 -12.54 -13.68
C GLY A 210 7.00 -12.87 -12.79
N GLY A 211 8.15 -13.18 -13.39
CA GLY A 211 9.37 -13.43 -12.63
C GLY A 211 9.74 -12.20 -11.79
N VAL A 212 9.61 -11.00 -12.36
CA VAL A 212 9.91 -9.74 -11.66
C VAL A 212 8.95 -9.52 -10.48
N TYR A 213 7.63 -9.64 -10.70
CA TYR A 213 6.61 -9.39 -9.69
C TYR A 213 6.58 -10.47 -8.60
N ILE A 214 6.77 -11.75 -8.93
CA ILE A 214 6.88 -12.83 -7.94
C ILE A 214 8.10 -12.61 -7.07
N THR A 215 9.26 -12.32 -7.67
CA THR A 215 10.49 -12.05 -6.91
C THR A 215 10.34 -10.84 -6.00
N ASN A 216 9.81 -9.73 -6.52
CA ASN A 216 9.54 -8.52 -5.73
C ASN A 216 8.57 -8.80 -4.58
N SER A 217 7.48 -9.52 -4.84
CA SER A 217 6.47 -9.84 -3.83
C SER A 217 7.00 -10.76 -2.75
N ALA A 218 7.81 -11.77 -3.11
CA ALA A 218 8.44 -12.68 -2.15
C ALA A 218 9.44 -11.96 -1.23
N LEU A 219 10.26 -11.06 -1.79
CA LEU A 219 11.19 -10.23 -1.01
C LEU A 219 10.44 -9.24 -0.10
N SER A 220 9.35 -8.64 -0.59
CA SER A 220 8.47 -7.77 0.21
C SER A 220 7.87 -8.53 1.39
N PHE A 221 7.31 -9.71 1.13
CA PHE A 221 6.74 -10.58 2.16
C PHE A 221 7.75 -10.99 3.22
N LEU A 222 9.00 -11.32 2.82
CA LEU A 222 10.06 -11.61 3.77
C LEU A 222 10.33 -10.42 4.71
N CYS A 223 10.32 -9.19 4.19
CA CYS A 223 10.49 -7.99 5.01
C CYS A 223 9.32 -7.81 5.98
N ASP A 224 8.09 -8.12 5.58
CA ASP A 224 6.92 -8.03 6.47
C ASP A 224 6.97 -9.08 7.59
N VAL A 225 7.42 -10.30 7.27
CA VAL A 225 7.65 -11.34 8.28
C VAL A 225 8.69 -10.87 9.30
N ILE A 226 9.80 -10.27 8.85
CA ILE A 226 10.82 -9.71 9.75
C ILE A 226 10.22 -8.60 10.63
N MET A 227 9.46 -7.67 10.03
CA MET A 227 8.77 -6.59 10.75
C MET A 227 7.80 -7.11 11.81
N PHE A 228 7.13 -8.24 11.55
CA PHE A 228 6.24 -8.89 12.51
C PHE A 228 7.01 -9.61 13.63
N VAL A 229 8.12 -10.25 13.32
CA VAL A 229 8.92 -11.02 14.30
C VAL A 229 9.62 -10.13 15.31
N ILE A 230 10.14 -8.96 14.91
CA ILE A 230 10.84 -8.02 15.80
C ILE A 230 10.04 -7.66 17.07
N PRO A 231 8.79 -7.15 16.99
CA PRO A 231 7.99 -6.83 18.17
C PRO A 231 7.60 -8.07 18.98
N SER A 232 7.43 -9.24 18.34
CA SER A 232 7.19 -10.50 19.05
C SER A 232 8.37 -10.87 19.96
N MET A 233 9.58 -10.83 19.40
CA MET A 233 10.81 -11.07 20.17
C MET A 233 10.97 -10.07 21.32
N LEU A 234 10.65 -8.80 21.09
CA LEU A 234 10.69 -7.78 22.15
C LEU A 234 9.72 -8.10 23.31
N ILE A 235 8.51 -8.60 23.00
CA ILE A 235 7.54 -9.03 24.03
C ILE A 235 8.05 -10.23 24.81
N HIS A 236 8.71 -11.18 24.14
CA HIS A 236 9.23 -12.38 24.79
C HIS A 236 10.43 -12.10 25.71
N LEU A 237 11.31 -11.16 25.34
CA LEU A 237 12.45 -10.79 26.16
C LEU A 237 12.07 -9.93 27.37
N LEU A 238 11.08 -9.05 27.21
CA LEU A 238 10.65 -8.15 28.27
C LEU A 238 9.67 -8.90 29.19
N HIS A 239 10.07 -9.19 30.43
CA HIS A 239 9.21 -9.81 31.46
C HIS A 239 8.07 -8.86 31.89
N VAL A 240 7.16 -8.51 30.98
CA VAL A 240 6.04 -7.61 31.23
C VAL A 240 4.89 -8.34 31.93
N PRO A 241 4.27 -7.70 32.95
CA PRO A 241 3.08 -8.25 33.60
C PRO A 241 1.94 -8.42 32.60
N LEU A 242 1.07 -9.42 32.80
CA LEU A 242 0.05 -9.87 31.85
C LEU A 242 -0.84 -8.73 31.30
N LYS A 243 -1.17 -7.74 32.13
CA LYS A 243 -1.94 -6.55 31.72
C LYS A 243 -1.23 -5.69 30.65
N ARG A 244 0.11 -5.57 30.72
CA ARG A 244 0.92 -4.89 29.70
C ARG A 244 1.16 -5.78 28.48
N LYS A 245 1.27 -7.09 28.68
CA LYS A 245 1.39 -8.09 27.60
C LYS A 245 0.17 -8.08 26.68
N MET A 246 -1.05 -8.02 27.23
CA MET A 246 -2.29 -7.87 26.44
C MET A 246 -2.32 -6.54 25.65
N GLY A 247 -1.87 -5.44 26.26
CA GLY A 247 -1.76 -4.15 25.60
C GLY A 247 -0.76 -4.14 24.43
N LEU A 248 0.33 -4.92 24.52
CA LEU A 248 1.28 -5.09 23.41
C LEU A 248 0.74 -6.05 22.33
N ALA A 249 0.00 -7.09 22.70
CA ALA A 249 -0.64 -7.99 21.74
C ALA A 249 -1.62 -7.26 20.82
N MET A 250 -2.40 -6.30 21.35
CA MET A 250 -3.28 -5.45 20.53
C MET A 250 -2.52 -4.58 19.52
N VAL A 251 -1.27 -4.20 19.83
CA VAL A 251 -0.40 -3.44 18.91
C VAL A 251 0.20 -4.33 17.81
N MET A 252 0.27 -5.65 18.03
CA MET A 252 0.76 -6.62 17.04
C MET A 252 -0.30 -7.09 16.05
N PHE A 253 -1.58 -7.01 16.40
CA PHE A 253 -2.69 -7.45 15.53
C PHE A 253 -2.68 -6.83 14.13
N PRO A 254 -2.43 -5.52 13.95
CA PRO A 254 -2.32 -4.91 12.62
C PRO A 254 -1.21 -5.53 11.75
N GLY A 255 -0.13 -6.03 12.36
CA GLY A 255 0.95 -6.69 11.63
C GLY A 255 0.52 -8.02 11.00
N VAL A 256 -0.44 -8.73 11.59
CA VAL A 256 -1.02 -9.95 10.99
C VAL A 256 -1.80 -9.60 9.72
N LEU A 257 -2.55 -8.49 9.74
CA LEU A 257 -3.28 -8.03 8.56
C LEU A 257 -2.34 -7.68 7.40
N VAL A 258 -1.22 -7.01 7.69
CA VAL A 258 -0.18 -6.72 6.69
C VAL A 258 0.32 -8.02 6.05
N LEU A 259 0.65 -9.05 6.85
CA LEU A 259 1.09 -10.34 6.32
C LEU A 259 0.05 -11.01 5.41
N LEU A 260 -1.24 -10.97 5.79
CA LEU A 260 -2.32 -11.51 4.97
C LEU A 260 -2.45 -10.77 3.62
N ILE A 261 -2.29 -9.45 3.63
CA ILE A 261 -2.30 -8.63 2.41
C ILE A 261 -1.12 -9.01 1.51
N SER A 262 0.08 -9.17 2.05
CA SER A 262 1.27 -9.58 1.29
C SER A 262 1.14 -10.99 0.71
N VAL A 263 0.50 -11.92 1.42
CA VAL A 263 0.16 -13.26 0.88
C VAL A 263 -0.86 -13.15 -0.25
N ALA A 264 -1.91 -12.35 -0.08
CA ALA A 264 -2.92 -12.13 -1.11
C ALA A 264 -2.31 -11.51 -2.38
N ARG A 265 -1.30 -10.63 -2.24
CA ARG A 265 -0.53 -10.08 -3.37
C ARG A 265 0.21 -11.19 -4.12
N ILE A 266 1.01 -12.00 -3.42
CA ILE A 266 1.73 -13.12 -4.06
C ILE A 266 0.75 -14.03 -4.79
N TRP A 267 -0.40 -14.33 -4.18
CA TRP A 267 -1.44 -15.15 -4.78
C TRP A 267 -2.00 -14.54 -6.07
N LEU A 268 -2.34 -13.25 -6.07
CA LEU A 268 -2.80 -12.54 -7.28
C LEU A 268 -1.75 -12.52 -8.38
N VAL A 269 -0.49 -12.22 -8.03
CA VAL A 269 0.61 -12.19 -9.00
C VAL A 269 0.80 -13.57 -9.64
N CYS A 270 0.82 -14.64 -8.84
CA CYS A 270 0.91 -16.00 -9.36
C CYS A 270 -0.27 -16.32 -10.28
N LEU A 271 -1.51 -16.09 -9.83
CA LEU A 271 -2.68 -16.34 -10.68
C LEU A 271 -2.63 -15.53 -11.98
N GLY A 272 -2.21 -14.26 -11.93
CA GLY A 272 -2.08 -13.40 -13.10
C GLY A 272 -1.06 -13.93 -14.12
N GLN A 273 -0.01 -14.61 -13.69
CA GLN A 273 1.00 -15.16 -14.58
C GLN A 273 0.60 -16.46 -15.29
N TRP A 274 -0.20 -17.30 -14.64
CA TRP A 274 -0.66 -18.56 -15.21
C TRP A 274 -2.10 -18.52 -15.74
N SER A 275 -2.78 -17.38 -15.63
CA SER A 275 -4.11 -17.14 -16.22
C SER A 275 -4.01 -16.73 -17.68
N THR A 276 -4.95 -17.21 -18.50
CA THR A 276 -5.14 -16.74 -19.88
C THR A 276 -5.57 -15.28 -19.94
N ASP A 277 -6.34 -14.83 -18.93
CA ASP A 277 -6.72 -13.44 -18.71
C ASP A 277 -5.79 -12.82 -17.65
N ASN A 278 -4.53 -12.62 -18.03
CA ASN A 278 -3.49 -12.09 -17.13
C ASN A 278 -3.79 -10.68 -16.60
N THR A 279 -4.32 -9.79 -17.45
CA THR A 279 -4.61 -8.39 -17.10
C THR A 279 -5.85 -8.24 -16.21
N TRP A 280 -6.77 -9.20 -16.19
CA TRP A 280 -8.01 -9.13 -15.40
C TRP A 280 -7.77 -9.13 -13.87
N LEU A 281 -6.64 -9.70 -13.45
CA LEU A 281 -6.22 -9.76 -12.05
C LEU A 281 -5.35 -8.56 -11.64
N TYR A 282 -4.99 -7.70 -12.60
CA TYR A 282 -4.12 -6.56 -12.34
C TYR A 282 -4.85 -5.43 -11.61
N ASP A 283 -6.11 -5.14 -11.97
CA ASP A 283 -6.97 -4.18 -11.26
C ASP A 283 -7.05 -4.44 -9.74
N PRO A 284 -7.47 -5.63 -9.28
CA PRO A 284 -7.50 -5.92 -7.85
C PRO A 284 -6.11 -5.93 -7.22
N GLN A 285 -5.04 -6.22 -7.98
CA GLN A 285 -3.67 -6.14 -7.49
C GLN A 285 -3.29 -4.69 -7.11
N LEU A 286 -3.68 -3.68 -7.89
CA LEU A 286 -3.46 -2.26 -7.57
C LEU A 286 -4.10 -1.86 -6.23
N ALA A 287 -5.31 -2.35 -5.96
CA ALA A 287 -5.97 -2.13 -4.68
C ALA A 287 -5.24 -2.81 -3.51
N ILE A 288 -4.69 -4.02 -3.72
CA ILE A 288 -3.88 -4.72 -2.72
C ILE A 288 -2.57 -3.98 -2.44
N GLU A 289 -1.91 -3.41 -3.45
CA GLU A 289 -0.68 -2.64 -3.27
C GLU A 289 -0.90 -1.38 -2.45
N MET A 290 -2.01 -0.67 -2.70
CA MET A 290 -2.46 0.43 -1.85
C MET A 290 -2.76 -0.04 -0.43
N ALA A 291 -3.42 -1.19 -0.28
CA ALA A 291 -3.71 -1.77 1.03
C ALA A 291 -2.43 -2.14 1.80
N GLU A 292 -1.38 -2.64 1.14
CA GLU A 292 -0.12 -3.04 1.77
C GLU A 292 0.61 -1.82 2.36
N ILE A 293 0.76 -0.75 1.57
CA ILE A 293 1.38 0.50 2.05
C ILE A 293 0.52 1.11 3.18
N GLY A 294 -0.79 1.25 2.94
CA GLY A 294 -1.71 1.87 3.89
C GLY A 294 -1.82 1.12 5.22
N SER A 295 -2.01 -0.20 5.17
CA SER A 295 -2.08 -1.05 6.36
C SER A 295 -0.77 -1.06 7.15
N THR A 296 0.39 -1.05 6.47
CA THR A 296 1.70 -0.94 7.13
C THR A 296 1.82 0.39 7.85
N LEU A 297 1.43 1.50 7.21
CA LEU A 297 1.49 2.83 7.84
C LEU A 297 0.52 2.96 9.03
N ILE A 298 -0.69 2.41 8.90
CA ILE A 298 -1.68 2.33 9.98
C ILE A 298 -1.13 1.50 11.15
N ALA A 299 -0.58 0.32 10.87
CA ALA A 299 0.01 -0.57 11.87
C ALA A 299 1.12 0.12 12.67
N LEU A 300 2.01 0.84 11.98
CA LEU A 300 3.09 1.60 12.62
C LEU A 300 2.59 2.83 13.39
N SER A 301 1.44 3.39 13.01
CA SER A 301 0.84 4.57 13.64
C SER A 301 0.10 4.25 14.95
N ILE A 302 -0.45 3.05 15.09
CA ILE A 302 -1.20 2.63 16.30
C ILE A 302 -0.42 2.82 17.61
N PRO A 303 0.85 2.40 17.76
CA PRO A 303 1.61 2.65 18.98
C PRO A 303 1.81 4.16 19.27
N ALA A 304 1.89 5.00 18.24
CA ALA A 304 2.04 6.45 18.40
C ALA A 304 0.73 7.13 18.82
N LEU A 305 -0.44 6.51 18.57
CA LEU A 305 -1.75 7.01 18.97
C LEU A 305 -2.11 6.69 20.43
N LYS A 306 -1.44 5.73 21.07
CA LYS A 306 -1.68 5.33 22.47
C LYS A 306 -1.80 6.50 23.47
N PRO A 307 -0.95 7.56 23.42
CA PRO A 307 -1.06 8.71 24.32
C PRO A 307 -2.36 9.50 24.16
N LEU A 308 -2.95 9.54 22.96
CA LEU A 308 -4.22 10.24 22.72
C LEU A 308 -5.38 9.57 23.47
N PHE A 309 -5.43 8.24 23.46
CA PHE A 309 -6.45 7.50 24.21
C PHE A 309 -6.31 7.67 25.71
N GLY A 310 -5.07 7.67 26.23
CA GLY A 310 -4.80 7.93 27.64
C GLY A 310 -5.22 9.33 28.07
N PHE A 311 -4.92 10.35 27.26
CA PHE A 311 -5.32 11.73 27.52
C PHE A 311 -6.85 11.91 27.43
N TYR A 312 -7.50 11.33 26.43
CA TYR A 312 -8.96 11.43 26.26
C TYR A 312 -9.73 10.76 27.41
N VAL A 313 -9.31 9.56 27.82
CA VAL A 313 -9.92 8.86 28.96
C VAL A 313 -9.71 9.63 30.26
N MET A 314 -8.50 10.14 30.51
CA MET A 314 -8.21 10.91 31.72
C MET A 314 -8.94 12.26 31.75
N THR A 315 -9.10 12.92 30.59
CA THR A 315 -9.85 14.18 30.46
C THR A 315 -11.35 13.95 30.65
N LYS A 316 -11.91 12.85 30.11
CA LYS A 316 -13.34 12.49 30.27
C LYS A 316 -13.69 12.06 31.69
N ILE A 317 -12.78 11.38 32.40
CA ILE A 317 -12.95 11.07 33.84
C ILE A 317 -12.91 12.37 34.65
N ARG A 318 -12.00 13.30 34.34
CA ARG A 318 -11.86 14.56 35.06
C ARG A 318 -13.03 15.52 34.82
N SER A 319 -13.63 15.54 33.62
CA SER A 319 -14.84 16.33 33.34
C SER A 319 -16.11 15.73 33.95
N SER A 320 -16.16 14.40 34.14
CA SER A 320 -17.27 13.72 34.80
C SER A 320 -17.24 13.87 36.33
N SER A 321 -16.06 13.98 36.94
CA SER A 321 -15.93 14.24 38.38
C SER A 321 -16.14 15.69 38.81
N SER A 322 -16.12 16.67 37.88
CA SER A 322 -16.39 18.07 38.19
C SER A 322 -17.87 18.43 38.31
N ASP A 323 -18.78 17.52 37.94
CA ASP A 323 -20.24 17.78 37.92
C ASP A 323 -20.98 17.22 39.15
N ASN A 324 -20.26 16.78 40.20
CA ASN A 324 -20.89 16.09 41.35
C ASN A 324 -20.31 16.46 42.73
N ARG A 325 -19.82 17.69 42.92
CA ARG A 325 -19.49 18.19 44.28
C ARG A 325 -20.59 19.12 44.78
N PRO A 326 -21.35 18.75 45.83
CA PRO A 326 -22.14 19.72 46.57
C PRO A 326 -21.18 20.63 47.36
N ASP A 327 -21.44 21.93 47.30
CA ASP A 327 -20.70 23.00 47.96
C ASP A 327 -20.88 22.90 49.49
N HIS A 328 -20.00 22.15 50.17
CA HIS A 328 -19.87 22.24 51.62
C HIS A 328 -18.86 23.33 51.97
N ARG A 329 -19.36 24.57 52.15
CA ARG A 329 -18.67 25.62 52.88
C ARG A 329 -18.44 25.19 54.33
N VAL A 330 -17.20 24.84 54.66
CA VAL A 330 -16.74 24.72 56.06
C VAL A 330 -16.19 26.08 56.48
N THR A 331 -16.98 26.87 57.20
CA THR A 331 -16.53 28.04 57.94
C THR A 331 -15.78 27.60 59.20
N PHE A 332 -14.46 27.79 59.22
CA PHE A 332 -13.65 27.69 60.43
C PHE A 332 -13.72 29.03 61.19
N SER A 333 -14.30 29.02 62.39
CA SER A 333 -14.16 30.08 63.39
C SER A 333 -12.97 29.77 64.31
N ASN A 334 -12.01 30.68 64.39
CA ASN A 334 -10.90 30.62 65.36
C ASN A 334 -11.38 31.08 66.75
N PRO A 335 -10.97 30.43 67.86
CA PRO A 335 -11.09 31.02 69.19
C PRO A 335 -9.88 31.90 69.52
N PRO A 336 -10.04 32.97 70.32
CA PRO A 336 -8.92 33.81 70.75
C PRO A 336 -8.21 33.21 71.96
N ILE A 337 -6.89 33.38 71.94
CA ILE A 337 -5.93 33.10 73.00
C ILE A 337 -6.24 34.02 74.20
N ARG A 338 -6.36 33.48 75.42
CA ARG A 338 -6.27 34.25 76.67
C ARG A 338 -5.00 33.87 77.43
N LEU A 339 -4.17 34.88 77.65
CA LEU A 339 -3.19 34.96 78.73
C LEU A 339 -3.89 35.53 79.98
N SER A 340 -3.38 35.11 81.14
CA SER A 340 -3.79 35.37 82.54
C SER A 340 -5.01 34.61 83.05
#